data_AF-J9VS46-F1
#
_entry.id   AF-J9VS46-F1
#
_cell.length_a   1.000
_cell.length_b   1.000
_cell.length_c   1.000
_cell.angle_alpha   90.00
_cell.angle_beta   90.00
_cell.angle_gamma   90.00
#
_symmetry.space_group_name_H-M   'P 1'
#
loop_
_entity.id
_entity.type
_entity.pdbx_description
1 polymer ?
#
loop_
_entity_poly.entity_id
_entity_poly.type
_entity_poly.pdbx_seq_one_letter_code
_entity_poly.pdbx_strand_id
1 'polypeptide(L)'
;MPPHRMPVSRASLQAAIEHISSTPGSFSLVDADDGWPFSRNSQSGIHLAILDSSFNPPTLAHQAIISSSYLGQSNPYTARLLLYTPKNAAKTPTARDATPLQRLEMMSLLSSSLHSLEASKNQEESIATALIHAPTFAAKASILRSYIVNELNLGQRGEEADLSFLVGMDTLVRIFDPNYYPEGEMQTKLDGFFLPPPRGAGANLVCARRGTTPADREFEENLLKRDDIKPWVENGKVKVLGDGRDGWEDVSSTLVRECVRKSDWESVNKLLGEEMSLYIQKERLYFASN
;
A
#
# COMPACT_ATOMS: atom_id res chain seq x y z
N MET A 1 -24.52 10.70 13.03
CA MET A 1 -23.82 10.26 11.81
C MET A 1 -22.98 11.43 11.33
N PRO A 2 -21.65 11.30 11.27
CA PRO A 2 -20.85 12.27 10.54
C PRO A 2 -21.33 12.29 9.07
N PRO A 3 -21.31 13.45 8.40
CA PRO A 3 -21.72 13.52 7.00
C PRO A 3 -20.80 12.62 6.18
N HIS A 4 -21.36 11.65 5.46
CA HIS A 4 -20.63 11.01 4.36
C HIS A 4 -20.14 12.14 3.44
N ARG A 5 -18.82 12.31 3.31
CA ARG A 5 -18.25 13.19 2.29
C ARG A 5 -18.88 12.82 0.95
N MET A 6 -19.29 13.83 0.18
CA MET A 6 -19.82 13.57 -1.16
C MET A 6 -18.79 12.75 -1.95
N PRO A 7 -19.20 11.67 -2.62
CA PRO A 7 -18.27 10.85 -3.39
C PRO A 7 -17.53 11.73 -4.39
N VAL A 8 -16.20 11.65 -4.39
CA VAL A 8 -15.34 12.43 -5.27
C VAL A 8 -15.78 12.15 -6.71
N SER A 9 -16.11 13.22 -7.45
CA SER A 9 -16.64 13.05 -8.80
C SER A 9 -15.63 12.35 -9.72
N ARG A 10 -16.10 11.53 -10.66
CA ARG A 10 -15.24 10.89 -11.68
C ARG A 10 -14.36 11.91 -12.42
N ALA A 11 -14.87 13.11 -12.67
CA ALA A 11 -14.13 14.20 -13.31
C ALA A 11 -12.96 14.69 -12.43
N SER A 12 -13.18 14.84 -11.13
CA SER A 12 -12.14 15.21 -10.17
C SER A 12 -11.06 14.12 -10.06
N LEU A 13 -11.46 12.85 -10.02
CA LEU A 13 -10.53 11.71 -10.03
C LEU A 13 -9.67 11.70 -11.29
N GLN A 14 -10.30 11.90 -12.45
CA GLN A 14 -9.62 11.95 -13.74
C GLN A 14 -8.58 13.09 -13.80
N ALA A 15 -8.96 14.29 -13.35
CA ALA A 15 -8.03 15.43 -13.29
C ALA A 15 -6.84 15.16 -12.35
N ALA A 16 -7.08 14.53 -11.20
CA ALA A 16 -6.00 14.14 -10.28
C ALA A 16 -5.05 13.10 -10.91
N ILE A 17 -5.60 12.10 -11.61
CA ILE A 17 -4.80 11.10 -12.35
C ILE A 17 -3.91 11.79 -13.40
N GLU A 18 -4.48 12.69 -14.19
CA GLU A 18 -3.75 13.41 -15.25
C GLU A 18 -2.64 14.28 -14.68
N HIS A 19 -2.92 15.04 -13.62
CA HIS A 19 -1.93 15.87 -12.94
C HIS A 19 -0.77 15.04 -12.38
N ILE A 20 -1.08 13.99 -11.61
CA ILE A 20 -0.04 13.14 -11.00
C ILE A 20 0.77 12.41 -12.07
N SER A 21 0.12 11.88 -13.10
CA SER A 21 0.80 11.14 -14.17
C SER A 21 1.77 12.00 -14.99
N SER A 22 1.51 13.32 -15.06
CA SER A 22 2.32 14.28 -15.81
C SER A 22 3.36 15.04 -14.96
N THR A 23 3.26 14.96 -13.63
CA THR A 23 4.11 15.72 -12.71
C THR A 23 4.98 14.78 -11.86
N PRO A 24 6.24 14.49 -12.25
CA PRO A 24 7.14 13.69 -11.43
C PRO A 24 7.34 14.29 -10.03
N GLY A 25 7.39 13.43 -9.00
CA GLY A 25 7.57 13.86 -7.61
C GLY A 25 6.29 14.36 -6.94
N SER A 26 5.17 14.39 -7.65
CA SER A 26 3.88 14.84 -7.09
C SER A 26 3.22 13.76 -6.22
N PHE A 27 2.42 14.25 -5.27
CA PHE A 27 1.57 13.47 -4.39
C PHE A 27 0.23 14.20 -4.24
N SER A 28 -0.88 13.46 -4.21
CA SER A 28 -2.20 14.04 -3.95
C SER A 28 -3.10 13.05 -3.23
N LEU A 29 -3.77 13.53 -2.18
CA LEU A 29 -4.88 12.82 -1.56
C LEU A 29 -6.07 12.84 -2.52
N VAL A 30 -6.62 11.66 -2.76
CA VAL A 30 -7.83 11.48 -3.55
C VAL A 30 -9.05 11.45 -2.66
N ASP A 31 -8.94 10.70 -1.56
CA ASP A 31 -9.96 10.60 -0.53
C ASP A 31 -9.28 10.41 0.83
N ALA A 32 -9.88 10.93 1.90
CA ALA A 32 -9.32 10.85 3.24
C ALA A 32 -10.38 11.14 4.29
N ASP A 33 -10.25 10.52 5.47
CA ASP A 33 -11.05 10.90 6.63
C ASP A 33 -10.75 12.33 7.09
N ASP A 34 -11.71 12.90 7.84
CA ASP A 34 -11.52 14.18 8.50
C ASP A 34 -10.39 14.10 9.53
N GLY A 35 -9.37 14.93 9.34
CA GLY A 35 -8.22 15.02 10.24
C GLY A 35 -7.08 14.04 9.94
N TRP A 36 -7.19 13.19 8.91
CA TRP A 36 -6.08 12.33 8.48
C TRP A 36 -4.79 13.14 8.25
N PRO A 37 -3.60 12.64 8.65
CA PRO A 37 -3.31 11.36 9.32
C PRO A 37 -3.27 11.47 10.85
N PHE A 38 -3.74 12.59 11.41
CA PHE A 38 -3.63 12.86 12.85
C PHE A 38 -4.68 12.08 13.63
N SER A 39 -4.23 11.34 14.64
CA SER A 39 -5.13 10.69 15.59
C SER A 39 -5.97 11.75 16.32
N ARG A 40 -7.24 11.46 16.56
CA ARG A 40 -8.09 12.30 17.43
C ARG A 40 -7.56 12.32 18.87
N ASN A 41 -6.82 11.29 19.27
CA ASN A 41 -6.12 11.21 20.54
C ASN A 41 -4.65 11.63 20.33
N SER A 42 -4.39 12.93 20.43
CA SER A 42 -3.16 13.65 20.05
C SER A 42 -1.88 13.31 20.86
N GLN A 43 -1.84 12.20 21.60
CA GLN A 43 -0.74 11.91 22.52
C GLN A 43 0.35 10.97 21.96
N SER A 44 0.11 10.27 20.85
CA SER A 44 0.99 9.16 20.41
C SER A 44 1.78 9.40 19.10
N GLY A 45 1.78 10.60 18.53
CA GLY A 45 2.36 10.84 17.20
C GLY A 45 1.66 10.07 16.08
N ILE A 46 2.18 10.17 14.86
CA ILE A 46 1.63 9.50 13.66
C ILE A 46 2.35 8.17 13.43
N HIS A 47 1.61 7.07 13.48
CA HIS A 47 2.07 5.76 13.08
C HIS A 47 1.32 5.37 11.80
N LEU A 48 1.93 5.59 10.63
CA LEU A 48 1.28 5.45 9.33
C LEU A 48 1.59 4.10 8.67
N ALA A 49 0.56 3.29 8.46
CA ALA A 49 0.62 2.08 7.64
C ALA A 49 0.34 2.43 6.17
N ILE A 50 1.24 2.08 5.25
CA ILE A 50 1.18 2.47 3.83
C ILE A 50 1.17 1.20 2.98
N LEU A 51 0.06 0.91 2.31
CA LEU A 51 0.00 -0.16 1.32
C LEU A 51 0.10 0.41 -0.09
N ASP A 52 1.26 0.22 -0.70
CA ASP A 52 1.54 0.61 -2.08
C ASP A 52 1.36 -0.59 -3.02
N SER A 53 0.37 -0.52 -3.92
CA SER A 53 0.07 -1.60 -4.85
C SER A 53 -0.48 -1.08 -6.17
N SER A 54 -0.50 -1.95 -7.18
CA SER A 54 -1.18 -1.67 -8.45
C SER A 54 -2.70 -1.78 -8.37
N PHE A 55 -3.24 -2.41 -7.31
CA PHE A 55 -4.68 -2.53 -7.06
C PHE A 55 -5.49 -2.94 -8.31
N ASN A 56 -5.08 -4.03 -8.98
CA ASN A 56 -5.60 -4.44 -10.29
C ASN A 56 -6.08 -5.90 -10.33
N PRO A 57 -7.12 -6.29 -9.57
CA PRO A 57 -7.86 -5.47 -8.60
C PRO A 57 -7.24 -5.54 -7.18
N PRO A 58 -7.65 -4.69 -6.21
CA PRO A 58 -7.47 -4.98 -4.80
C PRO A 58 -8.08 -6.35 -4.45
N THR A 59 -7.60 -6.99 -3.39
CA THR A 59 -8.04 -8.34 -2.97
C THR A 59 -8.19 -8.39 -1.45
N LEU A 60 -8.76 -9.47 -0.91
CA LEU A 60 -8.81 -9.68 0.54
C LEU A 60 -7.42 -9.77 1.18
N ALA A 61 -6.38 -10.17 0.43
CA ALA A 61 -5.00 -10.04 0.91
C ALA A 61 -4.59 -8.58 1.14
N HIS A 62 -4.92 -7.68 0.20
CA HIS A 62 -4.64 -6.26 0.38
C HIS A 62 -5.36 -5.72 1.62
N GLN A 63 -6.63 -6.09 1.81
CA GLN A 63 -7.42 -5.72 2.98
C GLN A 63 -6.81 -6.24 4.28
N ALA A 64 -6.44 -7.51 4.34
CA ALA A 64 -5.88 -8.11 5.54
C ALA A 64 -4.50 -7.52 5.89
N ILE A 65 -3.65 -7.30 4.88
CA ILE A 65 -2.33 -6.68 5.06
C ILE A 65 -2.49 -5.24 5.57
N ILE A 66 -3.31 -4.40 4.90
CA ILE A 66 -3.49 -3.02 5.35
C ILE A 66 -4.23 -2.92 6.67
N SER A 67 -4.99 -3.93 7.13
CA SER A 67 -5.61 -3.98 8.46
C SER A 67 -4.71 -4.57 9.56
N SER A 68 -3.47 -4.95 9.23
CA SER A 68 -2.55 -5.54 10.22
C SER A 68 -2.14 -4.54 11.30
N SER A 69 -1.73 -5.09 12.45
CA SER A 69 -1.22 -4.33 13.59
C SER A 69 0.27 -3.98 13.43
N TYR A 70 0.71 -2.94 14.14
CA TYR A 70 2.11 -2.55 14.17
C TYR A 70 2.96 -3.65 14.84
N LEU A 71 4.04 -4.07 14.16
CA LEU A 71 4.93 -5.12 14.68
C LEU A 71 5.99 -4.53 15.60
N GLY A 72 6.06 -5.00 16.85
CA GLY A 72 7.22 -4.80 17.73
C GLY A 72 7.26 -3.53 18.59
N GLN A 73 6.14 -2.80 18.74
CA GLN A 73 5.98 -1.76 19.77
C GLN A 73 4.56 -1.79 20.36
N SER A 74 4.36 -1.14 21.50
CA SER A 74 3.05 -1.05 22.18
C SER A 74 2.01 -0.21 21.44
N ASN A 75 2.44 0.61 20.48
CA ASN A 75 1.57 1.60 19.85
C ASN A 75 1.02 1.07 18.51
N PRO A 76 -0.31 1.00 18.34
CA PRO A 76 -0.92 0.59 17.08
C PRO A 76 -0.67 1.61 15.96
N TYR A 77 -0.99 1.24 14.72
CA TYR A 77 -1.10 2.24 13.65
C TYR A 77 -2.22 3.23 14.01
N THR A 78 -1.99 4.51 13.75
CA THR A 78 -2.97 5.58 13.98
C THR A 78 -3.66 6.03 12.69
N ALA A 79 -3.02 5.73 11.55
CA ALA A 79 -3.52 6.07 10.23
C ALA A 79 -3.10 5.02 9.20
N ARG A 80 -3.89 4.92 8.13
CA ARG A 80 -3.66 4.01 7.01
C ARG A 80 -3.72 4.77 5.68
N LEU A 81 -2.89 4.35 4.74
CA LEU A 81 -2.79 4.94 3.41
C LEU A 81 -2.79 3.86 2.33
N LEU A 82 -3.80 3.86 1.47
CA LEU A 82 -3.80 3.14 0.19
C LEU A 82 -3.11 4.02 -0.86
N LEU A 83 -1.93 3.60 -1.32
CA LEU A 83 -1.08 4.40 -2.20
C LEU A 83 -0.99 3.79 -3.59
N TYR A 84 -1.32 4.57 -4.62
CA TYR A 84 -1.27 4.11 -6.01
C TYR A 84 -0.39 5.00 -6.88
N THR A 85 0.42 4.37 -7.75
CA THR A 85 1.21 5.05 -8.78
C THR A 85 0.60 4.75 -10.17
N PRO A 86 -0.10 5.70 -10.81
CA PRO A 86 -0.75 5.49 -12.11
C PRO A 86 0.20 5.10 -13.23
N LYS A 87 1.39 5.73 -13.25
CA LYS A 87 2.43 5.47 -14.23
C LYS A 87 3.62 4.83 -13.53
N ASN A 88 3.57 3.50 -13.40
CA ASN A 88 4.68 2.74 -12.83
C ASN A 88 5.67 2.40 -13.94
N ALA A 89 6.93 2.85 -13.84
CA ALA A 89 7.94 2.65 -14.87
C ALA A 89 8.22 1.17 -15.20
N ALA A 90 7.93 0.26 -14.25
CA ALA A 90 8.21 -1.17 -14.38
C ALA A 90 7.09 -1.99 -15.06
N LYS A 91 5.91 -1.43 -15.35
CA LYS A 91 4.78 -2.18 -15.91
C LYS A 91 4.04 -1.39 -16.98
N THR A 92 4.12 -1.83 -18.22
CA THR A 92 3.27 -1.34 -19.32
C THR A 92 1.86 -1.91 -19.12
N PRO A 93 0.82 -1.07 -18.88
CA PRO A 93 -0.54 -1.55 -18.79
C PRO A 93 -0.96 -2.23 -20.09
N THR A 94 -1.64 -3.37 -19.98
CA THR A 94 -2.27 -4.03 -21.13
C THR A 94 -3.69 -3.52 -21.31
N ALA A 95 -4.26 -3.67 -22.51
CA ALA A 95 -5.66 -3.34 -22.77
C ALA A 95 -6.67 -4.13 -21.89
N ARG A 96 -6.20 -5.17 -21.18
CA ARG A 96 -6.99 -6.00 -20.28
C ARG A 96 -6.87 -5.58 -18.81
N ASP A 97 -6.02 -4.62 -18.49
CA ASP A 97 -5.90 -4.09 -17.14
C ASP A 97 -6.99 -3.06 -16.86
N ALA A 98 -7.41 -2.94 -15.60
CA ALA A 98 -8.29 -1.86 -15.19
C ALA A 98 -7.56 -0.52 -15.37
N THR A 99 -8.29 0.48 -15.86
CA THR A 99 -7.79 1.85 -16.02
C THR A 99 -7.41 2.45 -14.66
N PRO A 100 -6.56 3.50 -14.61
CA PRO A 100 -6.27 4.21 -13.37
C PRO A 100 -7.53 4.68 -12.63
N LEU A 101 -8.55 5.15 -13.37
CA LEU A 101 -9.83 5.55 -12.79
C LEU A 101 -10.55 4.36 -12.14
N GLN A 102 -10.69 3.24 -12.84
CA GLN A 102 -11.32 2.03 -12.28
C GLN A 102 -10.55 1.47 -11.08
N ARG A 103 -9.22 1.60 -11.06
CA ARG A 103 -8.42 1.22 -9.89
C ARG A 103 -8.70 2.11 -8.69
N LEU A 104 -8.85 3.43 -8.87
CA LEU A 104 -9.28 4.33 -7.79
C LEU A 104 -10.70 4.02 -7.31
N GLU A 105 -11.62 3.67 -8.21
CA GLU A 105 -12.96 3.23 -7.84
C GLU A 105 -12.93 1.95 -7.00
N MET A 106 -12.13 0.95 -7.40
CA MET A 106 -11.93 -0.26 -6.60
C MET A 106 -11.23 0.04 -5.26
N MET A 107 -10.28 0.99 -5.22
CA MET A 107 -9.66 1.42 -3.96
C MET A 107 -10.66 2.10 -3.02
N SER A 108 -11.64 2.84 -3.56
CA SER A 108 -12.74 3.40 -2.77
C SER A 108 -13.61 2.30 -2.14
N LEU A 109 -13.91 1.23 -2.88
CA LEU A 109 -14.61 0.05 -2.32
C LEU A 109 -13.78 -0.62 -1.21
N LEU A 110 -12.47 -0.76 -1.41
CA LEU A 110 -11.58 -1.28 -0.36
C LEU A 110 -11.60 -0.37 0.88
N SER A 111 -11.55 0.95 0.72
CA SER A 111 -11.64 1.91 1.84
C SER A 111 -12.94 1.76 2.63
N SER A 112 -14.09 1.65 1.93
CA SER A 112 -15.39 1.41 2.55
C SER A 112 -15.45 0.09 3.35
N SER A 113 -14.84 -0.97 2.81
CA SER A 113 -14.71 -2.26 3.51
C SER A 113 -13.86 -2.12 4.78
N LEU A 114 -12.75 -1.37 4.73
CA LEU A 114 -11.91 -1.12 5.89
C LEU A 114 -12.64 -0.35 6.99
N HIS A 115 -13.38 0.70 6.65
CA HIS A 115 -14.21 1.43 7.63
C HIS A 115 -15.24 0.51 8.29
N SER A 116 -15.86 -0.38 7.52
CA SER A 116 -16.83 -1.35 8.04
C SER A 116 -16.17 -2.33 9.03
N LEU A 117 -14.93 -2.76 8.77
CA LEU A 117 -14.15 -3.58 9.68
C LEU A 117 -13.72 -2.82 10.94
N GLU A 118 -13.25 -1.59 10.82
CA GLU A 118 -12.83 -0.76 11.97
C GLU A 118 -14.00 -0.45 12.91
N ALA A 119 -15.16 -0.11 12.35
CA ALA A 119 -16.40 0.07 13.11
C ALA A 119 -16.78 -1.19 13.89
N SER A 120 -16.55 -2.38 13.34
CA SER A 120 -16.82 -3.65 14.03
C SER A 120 -15.83 -3.94 15.17
N LYS A 121 -14.63 -3.36 15.13
CA LYS A 121 -13.55 -3.56 16.11
C LYS A 121 -13.45 -2.44 17.16
N ASN A 122 -14.31 -1.43 17.11
CA ASN A 122 -14.20 -0.20 17.91
C ASN A 122 -12.80 0.45 17.80
N GLN A 123 -12.17 0.36 16.63
CA GLN A 123 -10.92 1.06 16.35
C GLN A 123 -11.24 2.35 15.59
N GLU A 124 -10.58 3.45 15.96
CA GLU A 124 -10.69 4.75 15.27
C GLU A 124 -9.36 5.06 14.57
N GLU A 125 -9.03 4.27 13.56
CA GLU A 125 -7.88 4.56 12.69
C GLU A 125 -8.39 5.39 11.50
N SER A 126 -7.62 6.40 11.07
CA SER A 126 -8.02 7.23 9.92
C SER A 126 -7.47 6.65 8.62
N ILE A 127 -8.28 6.60 7.58
CA ILE A 127 -7.93 6.03 6.28
C ILE A 127 -7.82 7.14 5.22
N ALA A 128 -6.84 7.01 4.33
CA ALA A 128 -6.77 7.80 3.11
C ALA A 128 -6.39 6.95 1.90
N THR A 129 -6.80 7.44 0.74
CA THR A 129 -6.39 6.97 -0.58
C THR A 129 -5.65 8.08 -1.30
N ALA A 130 -4.49 7.77 -1.87
CA ALA A 130 -3.66 8.78 -2.54
C ALA A 130 -3.00 8.27 -3.81
N LEU A 131 -2.64 9.24 -4.65
CA LEU A 131 -1.83 9.07 -5.83
C LEU A 131 -0.43 9.61 -5.59
N ILE A 132 0.57 8.94 -6.16
CA ILE A 132 1.97 9.39 -6.12
C ILE A 132 2.71 9.08 -7.42
N HIS A 133 3.57 10.00 -7.85
CA HIS A 133 4.48 9.80 -8.97
C HIS A 133 5.92 9.76 -8.47
N ALA A 134 6.43 8.55 -8.22
CA ALA A 134 7.81 8.37 -7.79
C ALA A 134 8.38 7.02 -8.26
N PRO A 135 9.66 6.96 -8.66
CA PRO A 135 10.25 5.79 -9.29
C PRO A 135 10.66 4.69 -8.28
N THR A 136 10.94 5.05 -7.03
CA THR A 136 11.46 4.13 -6.00
C THR A 136 10.74 4.32 -4.67
N PHE A 137 10.79 3.31 -3.80
CA PHE A 137 10.25 3.43 -2.43
C PHE A 137 10.96 4.53 -1.62
N ALA A 138 12.26 4.73 -1.82
CA ALA A 138 13.01 5.85 -1.24
C ALA A 138 12.41 7.21 -1.61
N ALA A 139 12.13 7.42 -2.91
CA ALA A 139 11.50 8.65 -3.38
C ALA A 139 10.08 8.81 -2.81
N LYS A 140 9.29 7.73 -2.76
CA LYS A 140 7.94 7.74 -2.16
C LYS A 140 7.98 8.14 -0.69
N ALA A 141 8.87 7.53 0.10
CA ALA A 141 9.04 7.84 1.52
C ALA A 141 9.47 9.30 1.73
N SER A 142 10.40 9.81 0.92
CA SER A 142 10.84 11.21 0.97
C SER A 142 9.70 12.20 0.67
N ILE A 143 8.89 11.93 -0.36
CA ILE A 143 7.75 12.78 -0.74
C ILE A 143 6.69 12.76 0.36
N LEU A 144 6.30 11.58 0.87
CA LEU A 144 5.33 11.46 1.95
C LEU A 144 5.81 12.14 3.24
N ARG A 145 7.09 11.95 3.61
CA ARG A 145 7.68 12.62 4.77
C ARG A 145 7.62 14.14 4.61
N SER A 146 8.00 14.65 3.44
CA SER A 146 7.95 16.09 3.15
C SER A 146 6.53 16.65 3.21
N TYR A 147 5.55 15.91 2.67
CA TYR A 147 4.14 16.28 2.74
C TYR A 147 3.65 16.36 4.20
N ILE A 148 3.92 15.34 5.02
CA ILE A 148 3.50 15.32 6.42
C ILE A 148 4.19 16.44 7.21
N VAL A 149 5.49 16.64 7.03
CA VAL A 149 6.25 17.64 7.80
C VAL A 149 5.88 19.06 7.40
N ASN A 150 5.84 19.35 6.10
CA ASN A 150 5.71 20.72 5.58
C ASN A 150 4.26 21.11 5.35
N GLU A 151 3.50 20.31 4.60
CA GLU A 151 2.12 20.67 4.21
C GLU A 151 1.16 20.49 5.39
N LEU A 152 1.36 19.44 6.20
CA LEU A 152 0.54 19.19 7.39
C LEU A 152 1.10 19.81 8.68
N ASN A 153 2.22 20.53 8.58
CA ASN A 153 2.86 21.27 9.68
C ASN A 153 3.17 20.40 10.91
N LEU A 154 3.63 19.17 10.72
CA LEU A 154 3.93 18.23 11.81
C LEU A 154 4.84 18.83 12.90
N GLY A 155 5.91 19.54 12.48
CA GLY A 155 6.86 20.14 13.41
C GLY A 155 6.25 21.20 14.33
N GLN A 156 5.21 21.92 13.86
CA GLN A 156 4.49 22.89 14.69
C GLN A 156 3.56 22.20 15.70
N ARG A 157 3.17 20.94 15.44
CA ARG A 157 2.33 20.13 16.32
C ARG A 157 3.14 19.41 17.41
N GLY A 158 4.47 19.39 17.30
CA GLY A 158 5.34 18.67 18.25
C GLY A 158 5.19 17.15 18.17
N GLU A 159 4.70 16.63 17.03
CA GLU A 159 4.48 15.21 16.80
C GLU A 159 5.61 14.60 15.94
N GLU A 160 5.82 13.29 16.07
CA GLU A 160 6.70 12.51 15.20
C GLU A 160 5.88 11.66 14.22
N ALA A 161 6.50 11.24 13.12
CA ALA A 161 5.86 10.40 12.11
C ALA A 161 6.72 9.18 11.78
N ASP A 162 6.14 8.01 12.02
CA ASP A 162 6.67 6.70 11.67
C ASP A 162 5.95 6.18 10.42
N LEU A 163 6.73 5.93 9.37
CA LEU A 163 6.22 5.42 8.10
C LEU A 163 6.51 3.92 7.99
N SER A 164 5.48 3.10 7.83
CA SER A 164 5.61 1.66 7.58
C SER A 164 5.03 1.30 6.22
N PHE A 165 5.90 0.98 5.26
CA PHE A 165 5.47 0.46 3.97
C PHE A 165 5.21 -1.04 4.08
N LEU A 166 3.95 -1.40 3.89
CA LEU A 166 3.48 -2.77 3.85
C LEU A 166 3.69 -3.30 2.43
N VAL A 167 4.53 -4.32 2.28
CA VAL A 167 4.94 -4.86 0.98
C VAL A 167 4.79 -6.37 0.94
N GLY A 168 4.60 -6.95 -0.24
CA GLY A 168 4.69 -8.40 -0.42
C GLY A 168 6.15 -8.84 -0.65
N MET A 169 6.41 -10.14 -0.48
CA MET A 169 7.74 -10.75 -0.66
C MET A 169 8.42 -10.38 -1.99
N ASP A 170 7.68 -10.45 -3.11
CA ASP A 170 8.24 -10.08 -4.42
C ASP A 170 8.65 -8.60 -4.49
N THR A 171 7.95 -7.71 -3.78
CA THR A 171 8.32 -6.30 -3.73
C THR A 171 9.55 -6.09 -2.85
N LEU A 172 9.66 -6.81 -1.73
CA LEU A 172 10.85 -6.78 -0.88
C LEU A 172 12.10 -7.18 -1.69
N VAL A 173 12.03 -8.28 -2.45
CA VAL A 173 13.12 -8.72 -3.34
C VAL A 173 13.54 -7.60 -4.29
N ARG A 174 12.58 -6.93 -4.95
CA ARG A 174 12.86 -5.83 -5.88
C ARG A 174 13.45 -4.59 -5.21
N ILE A 175 13.04 -4.27 -3.98
CA ILE A 175 13.59 -3.13 -3.23
C ILE A 175 15.10 -3.30 -3.01
N PHE A 176 15.56 -4.52 -2.81
CA PHE A 176 16.98 -4.81 -2.63
C PHE A 176 17.64 -5.42 -3.88
N ASP A 177 17.04 -5.29 -5.06
CA ASP A 177 17.66 -5.77 -6.31
C ASP A 177 18.32 -4.59 -7.04
N PRO A 178 19.66 -4.59 -7.24
CA PRO A 178 20.38 -3.53 -7.94
C PRO A 178 19.83 -3.19 -9.32
N ASN A 179 19.16 -4.13 -10.01
CA ASN A 179 18.57 -3.89 -11.34
C ASN A 179 17.44 -2.85 -11.34
N TYR A 180 16.89 -2.50 -10.17
CA TYR A 180 15.87 -1.47 -10.03
C TYR A 180 16.44 -0.08 -9.74
N TYR A 181 17.76 0.06 -9.78
CA TYR A 181 18.48 1.30 -9.49
C TYR A 181 19.45 1.64 -10.62
N PRO A 182 19.78 2.93 -10.81
CA PRO A 182 20.98 3.28 -11.55
C PRO A 182 22.22 2.60 -10.95
N GLU A 183 23.21 2.34 -11.78
CA GLU A 183 24.42 1.61 -11.38
C GLU A 183 25.07 2.25 -10.14
N GLY A 184 25.28 1.44 -9.10
CA GLY A 184 25.89 1.88 -7.84
C GLY A 184 25.00 2.74 -6.92
N GLU A 185 23.75 3.07 -7.29
CA GLU A 185 22.91 3.97 -6.50
C GLU A 185 22.03 3.28 -5.45
N MET A 186 21.89 1.94 -5.49
CA MET A 186 20.96 1.21 -4.61
C MET A 186 21.18 1.54 -3.13
N GLN A 187 22.42 1.44 -2.63
CA GLN A 187 22.72 1.70 -1.22
C GLN A 187 22.32 3.12 -0.81
N THR A 188 22.65 4.13 -1.61
CA THR A 188 22.28 5.53 -1.35
C THR A 188 20.77 5.72 -1.29
N LYS A 189 20.00 5.02 -2.14
CA LYS A 189 18.52 5.07 -2.07
C LYS A 189 17.99 4.37 -0.83
N LEU A 190 18.54 3.21 -0.47
CA LEU A 190 18.14 2.48 0.75
C LEU A 190 18.47 3.28 2.01
N ASP A 191 19.63 3.94 2.05
CA ASP A 191 19.98 4.87 3.13
C ASP A 191 18.96 6.02 3.22
N GLY A 192 18.62 6.62 2.09
CA GLY A 192 17.57 7.65 2.02
C GLY A 192 16.18 7.17 2.43
N PHE A 193 15.90 5.87 2.35
CA PHE A 193 14.64 5.28 2.81
C PHE A 193 14.66 5.02 4.33
N PHE A 194 15.68 4.30 4.81
CA PHE A 194 15.71 3.74 6.18
C PHE A 194 16.32 4.67 7.24
N LEU A 195 17.35 5.46 6.90
CA LEU A 195 18.01 6.31 7.90
C LEU A 195 17.06 7.42 8.38
N PRO A 196 17.15 7.81 9.66
CA PRO A 196 16.30 8.87 10.19
C PRO A 196 16.62 10.23 9.54
N PRO A 197 15.69 11.19 9.59
CA PRO A 197 15.97 12.56 9.19
C PRO A 197 17.16 13.16 9.97
N PRO A 198 17.94 14.06 9.36
CA PRO A 198 17.79 14.57 7.99
C PRO A 198 18.43 13.68 6.92
N ARG A 199 19.02 12.52 7.28
CA ARG A 199 19.76 11.66 6.33
C ARG A 199 18.85 10.85 5.40
N GLY A 200 17.65 10.53 5.87
CA GLY A 200 16.64 9.81 5.09
C GLY A 200 15.23 10.06 5.62
N ALA A 201 14.27 9.26 5.15
CA ALA A 201 12.86 9.37 5.51
C ALA A 201 12.51 8.67 6.83
N GLY A 202 13.40 7.85 7.38
CA GLY A 202 13.19 7.06 8.60
C GLY A 202 12.15 5.93 8.45
N ALA A 203 11.82 5.53 7.23
CA ALA A 203 10.76 4.57 6.95
C ALA A 203 11.15 3.13 7.33
N ASN A 204 10.13 2.27 7.44
CA ASN A 204 10.26 0.85 7.72
C ASN A 204 9.58 0.03 6.61
N LEU A 205 10.05 -1.20 6.40
CA LEU A 205 9.37 -2.21 5.57
C LEU A 205 8.75 -3.27 6.47
N VAL A 206 7.48 -3.56 6.22
CA VAL A 206 6.78 -4.69 6.82
C VAL A 206 6.35 -5.60 5.68
N CYS A 207 7.04 -6.73 5.55
CA CYS A 207 6.83 -7.66 4.46
C CYS A 207 5.78 -8.71 4.84
N ALA A 208 4.63 -8.70 4.18
CA ALA A 208 3.66 -9.79 4.28
C ALA A 208 4.24 -11.09 3.73
N ARG A 209 4.10 -12.17 4.49
CA ARG A 209 4.47 -13.52 4.06
C ARG A 209 3.71 -13.93 2.81
N ARG A 210 4.41 -14.72 1.99
CA ARG A 210 3.87 -15.36 0.79
C ARG A 210 4.11 -16.85 0.88
N GLY A 211 3.14 -17.64 0.41
CA GLY A 211 3.20 -19.10 0.38
C GLY A 211 3.24 -19.74 1.77
N THR A 212 2.80 -20.99 1.82
CA THR A 212 2.64 -21.78 3.06
C THR A 212 3.60 -22.97 3.12
N THR A 213 4.43 -23.17 2.08
CA THR A 213 5.29 -24.35 1.98
C THR A 213 6.62 -24.15 2.72
N PRO A 214 7.31 -25.25 3.12
CA PRO A 214 8.66 -25.15 3.68
C PRO A 214 9.66 -24.44 2.77
N ALA A 215 9.54 -24.61 1.45
CA ALA A 215 10.38 -23.95 0.46
C ALA A 215 10.19 -22.41 0.47
N ASP A 216 8.96 -21.93 0.69
CA ASP A 216 8.69 -20.50 0.83
C ASP A 216 9.35 -19.92 2.09
N ARG A 217 9.39 -20.70 3.17
CA ARG A 217 10.05 -20.31 4.43
C ARG A 217 11.57 -20.27 4.28
N GLU A 218 12.14 -21.29 3.63
CA GLU A 218 13.57 -21.33 3.33
C GLU A 218 13.99 -20.16 2.43
N PHE A 219 13.21 -19.86 1.39
CA PHE A 219 13.44 -18.70 0.53
C PHE A 219 13.42 -17.38 1.31
N GLU A 220 12.39 -17.16 2.15
CA GLU A 220 12.30 -15.97 3.02
C GLU A 220 13.51 -15.86 3.95
N GLU A 221 13.87 -16.94 4.66
CA GLU A 221 15.00 -16.94 5.57
C GLU A 221 16.32 -16.61 4.86
N ASN A 222 16.55 -17.20 3.69
CA ASN A 222 17.75 -16.95 2.90
C ASN A 222 17.80 -15.50 2.40
N LEU A 223 16.66 -14.94 1.99
CA LEU A 223 16.57 -13.53 1.59
C LEU A 223 16.91 -12.60 2.75
N LEU A 224 16.32 -12.81 3.94
CA LEU A 224 16.53 -11.95 5.10
C LEU A 224 17.95 -12.04 5.68
N LYS A 225 18.68 -13.14 5.40
CA LYS A 225 20.08 -13.34 5.79
C LYS A 225 21.09 -12.73 4.81
N ARG A 226 20.65 -12.22 3.65
CA ARG A 226 21.54 -11.60 2.66
C ARG A 226 22.21 -10.35 3.24
N ASP A 227 23.50 -10.15 2.97
CA ASP A 227 24.33 -9.14 3.64
C ASP A 227 23.83 -7.69 3.51
N ASP A 228 23.10 -7.37 2.43
CA ASP A 228 22.52 -6.06 2.16
C ASP A 228 21.13 -5.85 2.78
N ILE A 229 20.49 -6.91 3.27
CA ILE A 229 19.17 -6.87 3.95
C ILE A 229 19.33 -7.06 5.45
N LYS A 230 20.18 -8.01 5.86
CA LYS A 230 20.38 -8.44 7.25
C LYS A 230 20.58 -7.28 8.24
N PRO A 231 21.40 -6.24 7.96
CA PRO A 231 21.56 -5.11 8.89
C PRO A 231 20.25 -4.37 9.18
N TRP A 232 19.36 -4.28 8.18
CA TRP A 232 18.04 -3.66 8.32
C TRP A 232 17.03 -4.54 9.03
N VAL A 233 17.21 -5.86 9.00
CA VAL A 233 16.41 -6.80 9.79
C VAL A 233 16.82 -6.72 11.25
N GLU A 234 18.12 -6.79 11.53
CA GLU A 234 18.68 -6.77 12.89
C GLU A 234 18.37 -5.48 13.65
N ASN A 235 18.31 -4.34 12.96
CA ASN A 235 17.94 -3.05 13.56
C ASN A 235 16.42 -2.77 13.53
N GLY A 236 15.60 -3.73 13.08
CA GLY A 236 14.13 -3.64 13.09
C GLY A 236 13.52 -2.75 12.01
N LYS A 237 14.29 -2.32 10.99
CA LYS A 237 13.76 -1.56 9.85
C LYS A 237 13.04 -2.43 8.80
N VAL A 238 13.36 -3.72 8.74
CA VAL A 238 12.67 -4.72 7.93
C VAL A 238 12.08 -5.79 8.85
N LYS A 239 10.76 -5.98 8.79
CA LYS A 239 10.02 -6.97 9.58
C LYS A 239 9.17 -7.86 8.69
N VAL A 240 8.86 -9.06 9.16
CA VAL A 240 7.94 -9.98 8.48
C VAL A 240 6.60 -9.98 9.19
N LEU A 241 5.53 -9.86 8.41
CA LEU A 241 4.14 -9.89 8.84
C LEU A 241 3.50 -11.24 8.52
N GLY A 242 2.82 -11.78 9.52
CA GLY A 242 2.09 -13.04 9.44
C GLY A 242 2.91 -14.24 9.89
N ASP A 243 2.22 -15.33 10.18
CA ASP A 243 2.85 -16.61 10.54
C ASP A 243 2.82 -17.62 9.39
N GLY A 244 2.13 -17.30 8.28
CA GLY A 244 1.94 -18.17 7.12
C GLY A 244 0.64 -18.98 7.19
N ARG A 245 -0.30 -18.59 8.04
CA ARG A 245 -1.63 -19.20 8.20
C ARG A 245 -2.74 -18.15 8.28
N ASP A 246 -2.46 -16.93 7.85
CA ASP A 246 -3.36 -15.80 7.96
C ASP A 246 -4.41 -15.74 6.83
N GLY A 247 -4.26 -16.58 5.80
CA GLY A 247 -5.22 -16.79 4.72
C GLY A 247 -5.03 -15.87 3.51
N TRP A 248 -4.00 -15.03 3.51
CA TRP A 248 -3.66 -14.14 2.38
C TRP A 248 -2.48 -14.64 1.54
N GLU A 249 -1.76 -15.68 2.01
CA GLU A 249 -0.45 -16.10 1.50
C GLU A 249 -0.47 -16.47 0.01
N ASP A 250 -1.60 -16.99 -0.46
CA ASP A 250 -1.79 -17.48 -1.84
C ASP A 250 -2.79 -16.62 -2.64
N VAL A 251 -3.26 -15.50 -2.06
CA VAL A 251 -4.23 -14.61 -2.71
C VAL A 251 -3.50 -13.53 -3.50
N SER A 252 -3.73 -13.49 -4.82
CA SER A 252 -3.11 -12.48 -5.70
C SER A 252 -4.10 -11.88 -6.69
N SER A 253 -3.86 -10.63 -7.11
CA SER A 253 -4.65 -10.01 -8.17
C SER A 253 -4.57 -10.79 -9.49
N THR A 254 -3.45 -11.48 -9.77
CA THR A 254 -3.31 -12.31 -10.97
C THR A 254 -4.25 -13.50 -10.93
N LEU A 255 -4.31 -14.20 -9.81
CA LEU A 255 -5.25 -15.32 -9.60
C LEU A 255 -6.70 -14.86 -9.79
N VAL A 256 -7.07 -13.70 -9.25
CA VAL A 256 -8.41 -13.12 -9.46
C VAL A 256 -8.71 -12.92 -10.95
N ARG A 257 -7.80 -12.28 -11.69
CA ARG A 257 -7.98 -12.06 -13.13
C ARG A 257 -8.10 -13.38 -13.91
N GLU A 258 -7.43 -14.44 -13.46
CA GLU A 258 -7.56 -15.79 -14.03
C GLU A 258 -8.92 -16.42 -13.74
N CYS A 259 -9.42 -16.34 -12.50
CA CYS A 259 -10.75 -16.82 -12.14
C CYS A 259 -11.85 -16.10 -12.93
N VAL A 260 -11.75 -14.77 -13.09
CA VAL A 260 -12.70 -14.00 -13.92
C VAL A 260 -12.71 -14.51 -15.37
N ARG A 261 -11.56 -14.78 -15.97
CA ARG A 261 -11.49 -15.33 -17.35
C ARG A 261 -12.11 -16.72 -17.48
N LYS A 262 -12.04 -17.52 -16.41
CA LYS A 262 -12.67 -18.84 -16.33
C LYS A 262 -14.16 -18.77 -15.95
N SER A 263 -14.71 -17.56 -15.74
CA SER A 263 -16.05 -17.34 -15.20
C SER A 263 -16.29 -18.03 -13.85
N ASP A 264 -15.22 -18.26 -13.07
CA ASP A 264 -15.27 -18.87 -11.74
C ASP A 264 -15.59 -17.81 -10.69
N TRP A 265 -16.85 -17.37 -10.67
CA TRP A 265 -17.31 -16.29 -9.79
C TRP A 265 -17.37 -16.68 -8.32
N GLU A 266 -17.44 -17.97 -8.01
CA GLU A 266 -17.33 -18.45 -6.63
C GLU A 266 -15.93 -18.14 -6.08
N SER A 267 -14.88 -18.50 -6.82
CA SER A 267 -13.50 -18.16 -6.42
C SER A 267 -13.25 -16.65 -6.44
N VAL A 268 -13.77 -15.90 -7.42
CA VAL A 268 -13.64 -14.43 -7.43
C VAL A 268 -14.24 -13.84 -6.16
N ASN A 269 -15.44 -14.26 -5.76
CA ASN A 269 -16.08 -13.77 -4.54
C ASN A 269 -15.26 -14.13 -3.29
N LYS A 270 -14.71 -15.34 -3.21
CA LYS A 270 -13.84 -15.75 -2.09
C LYS A 270 -12.54 -14.94 -2.00
N LEU A 271 -12.04 -14.40 -3.12
CA LEU A 271 -10.78 -13.66 -3.17
C LEU A 271 -10.96 -12.14 -2.97
N LEU A 272 -12.16 -11.61 -3.20
CA LEU A 272 -12.44 -10.17 -3.26
C LEU A 272 -13.53 -9.67 -2.31
N GLY A 273 -14.48 -10.53 -1.94
CA GLY A 273 -15.76 -10.12 -1.38
C GLY A 273 -16.79 -9.74 -2.45
N GLU A 274 -18.05 -9.64 -2.01
CA GLU A 274 -19.21 -9.51 -2.90
C GLU A 274 -19.23 -8.18 -3.66
N GLU A 275 -19.06 -7.06 -2.95
CA GLU A 275 -19.15 -5.71 -3.54
C GLU A 275 -18.13 -5.50 -4.66
N MET A 276 -16.87 -5.87 -4.42
CA MET A 276 -15.80 -5.79 -5.42
C MET A 276 -16.06 -6.72 -6.61
N SER A 277 -16.59 -7.92 -6.36
CA SER A 277 -16.94 -8.88 -7.41
C SER A 277 -18.06 -8.36 -8.31
N LEU A 278 -19.09 -7.77 -7.73
CA LEU A 278 -20.20 -7.13 -8.46
C LEU A 278 -19.72 -5.95 -9.29
N TYR A 279 -18.81 -5.13 -8.76
CA TYR A 279 -18.21 -4.03 -9.51
C TYR A 279 -17.45 -4.55 -10.75
N ILE A 280 -16.61 -5.58 -10.60
CA ILE A 280 -15.88 -6.20 -11.72
C ILE A 280 -16.83 -6.75 -12.78
N GLN A 281 -17.94 -7.38 -12.38
CA GLN A 281 -18.96 -7.87 -13.31
C GLN A 281 -19.65 -6.73 -14.07
N LYS A 282 -20.10 -5.71 -13.34
CA LYS A 282 -20.80 -4.55 -13.89
C LYS A 282 -19.95 -3.80 -14.92
N GLU A 283 -18.69 -3.54 -14.58
CA GLU A 283 -17.73 -2.81 -15.43
C GLU A 283 -17.06 -3.72 -16.47
N ARG A 284 -17.40 -5.01 -16.49
CA ARG A 284 -16.85 -6.04 -17.41
C ARG A 284 -15.32 -6.09 -17.41
N LEU A 285 -14.71 -6.00 -16.24
CA LEU A 285 -13.26 -6.01 -16.09
C LEU A 285 -12.70 -7.42 -16.20
N TYR A 286 -11.55 -7.57 -16.88
CA TYR A 286 -10.75 -8.80 -16.96
C TYR A 286 -11.37 -10.00 -17.70
N PHE A 287 -12.51 -9.83 -18.36
CA PHE A 287 -13.16 -10.89 -19.15
C PHE A 287 -12.23 -11.39 -20.28
N ALA A 288 -12.43 -12.64 -20.69
CA ALA A 288 -11.78 -13.14 -21.90
C ALA A 288 -12.24 -12.31 -23.10
N SER A 289 -11.31 -11.98 -24.01
CA SER A 289 -11.68 -11.40 -25.30
C SER A 289 -12.45 -12.46 -26.08
N ASN A 290 -13.64 -12.12 -26.57
CA ASN A 290 -14.30 -12.89 -27.63
C ASN A 290 -13.47 -12.87 -28.91
#